data_AF-A0A850MDS0-F1
#
_entry.id   AF-A0A850MDS0-F1
#
_cell.length_a   1.000
_cell.length_b   1.000
_cell.length_c   1.000
_cell.angle_alpha   90.00
_cell.angle_beta   90.00
_cell.angle_gamma   90.00
#
_symmetry.space_group_name_H-M   'P 1'
#
loop_
_entity.id
_entity.type
_entity.pdbx_description
1 polymer ?
#
loop_
_entity_poly.entity_id
_entity_poly.type
_entity_poly.pdbx_seq_one_letter_code
_entity_poly.pdbx_strand_id
1 'polypeptide(L)'
;MGISPLIDEYLETKEELWDRIITEIKKSIIKLFVTRVYMAIISEEGTVHYVDSPAFDQYLYFIQDYILQNFNNLQVGDATIPFGGISLAFFKVSPKAVIVLHSKGPSGQLLAFKAVMLKWASRIDELIGNIDKIIPPSKPPDINETTPLPKPKLVEPPDTSKIELFEEPEKKPVLKKRTGVYRIPILKKKLTGKEKFPLETIKFMQYCNGTSSIEEIAEKTNVPRLKVDIIIRELIKKGYIKLKRILRS
;
A
#
# COMPACT_ATOMS: atom_id res chain seq x y z
N MET A 1 2.04 58.31 7.45
CA MET A 1 3.07 57.31 7.09
C MET A 1 2.76 56.05 7.89
N GLY A 2 2.00 55.12 7.30
CA GLY A 2 1.71 53.83 7.90
C GLY A 2 2.62 52.78 7.27
N ILE A 3 3.61 52.31 8.02
CA ILE A 3 4.49 51.23 7.59
C ILE A 3 3.64 49.95 7.70
N SER A 4 3.17 49.46 6.56
CA SER A 4 2.56 48.13 6.47
C SER A 4 3.65 47.12 6.83
N PRO A 5 3.47 46.28 7.86
CA PRO A 5 4.45 45.27 8.19
C PRO A 5 4.51 44.30 7.01
N LEU A 6 5.68 44.27 6.36
CA LEU A 6 6.09 43.18 5.47
C LEU A 6 5.95 41.90 6.29
N ILE A 7 4.84 41.20 6.05
CA ILE A 7 4.70 39.81 6.46
C ILE A 7 5.73 39.09 5.61
N ASP A 8 6.86 38.76 6.23
CA ASP A 8 7.77 37.75 5.73
C ASP A 8 6.97 36.45 5.65
N GLU A 9 6.33 36.26 4.50
CA GLU A 9 5.64 35.05 4.11
C GLU A 9 6.73 33.98 3.91
N TYR A 10 7.19 33.43 5.02
CA TYR A 10 8.06 32.25 5.02
C TYR A 10 7.33 31.16 4.25
N LEU A 11 7.83 30.88 3.04
CA LEU A 11 7.41 29.75 2.24
C LEU A 11 7.80 28.47 3.00
N GLU A 12 6.92 28.00 3.88
CA GLU A 12 7.07 26.69 4.51
C GLU A 12 7.23 25.64 3.40
N THR A 13 8.27 24.82 3.50
CA THR A 13 8.47 23.73 2.56
C THR A 13 7.37 22.69 2.73
N LYS A 14 7.04 21.98 1.66
CA LYS A 14 6.03 20.89 1.69
C LYS A 14 6.34 19.84 2.76
N GLU A 15 7.61 19.55 2.98
CA GLU A 15 8.09 18.58 3.97
C GLU A 15 7.80 19.06 5.39
N GLU A 16 8.05 20.34 5.71
CA GLU A 16 7.73 20.94 7.01
C GLU A 16 6.23 20.93 7.29
N LEU A 17 5.41 21.21 6.26
CA LEU A 17 3.95 21.12 6.35
C LEU A 17 3.47 19.69 6.67
N TRP A 18 4.04 18.69 6.00
CA TRP A 18 3.75 17.28 6.30
C TRP A 18 4.13 16.96 7.74
N ASP A 19 5.36 17.27 8.16
CA ASP A 19 5.86 16.97 9.50
C ASP A 19 5.01 17.60 10.60
N ARG A 20 4.56 18.85 10.38
CA ARG A 20 3.63 19.54 11.28
C ARG A 20 2.29 18.80 11.38
N ILE A 21 1.66 18.48 10.26
CA ILE A 21 0.36 17.78 10.24
C ILE A 21 0.47 16.39 10.85
N ILE A 22 1.51 15.64 10.51
CA ILE A 22 1.80 14.33 11.08
C ILE A 22 1.98 14.43 12.60
N THR A 23 2.71 15.44 13.07
CA THR A 23 2.94 15.68 14.50
C THR A 23 1.62 15.96 15.22
N GLU A 24 0.75 16.79 14.64
CA GLU A 24 -0.55 17.11 15.22
C GLU A 24 -1.51 15.90 15.25
N ILE A 25 -1.54 15.10 14.18
CA ILE A 25 -2.30 13.84 14.12
C ILE A 25 -1.78 12.88 15.20
N LYS A 26 -0.46 12.68 15.28
CA LYS A 26 0.17 11.81 16.29
C LYS A 26 -0.15 12.27 17.71
N LYS A 27 -0.08 13.57 18.00
CA LYS A 27 -0.46 14.13 19.31
C LYS A 27 -1.92 13.82 19.66
N SER A 28 -2.81 13.85 18.67
CA SER A 28 -4.23 13.53 18.85
C SER A 28 -4.46 12.04 19.08
N ILE A 29 -3.76 11.19 18.32
CA ILE A 29 -3.79 9.73 18.44
C ILE A 29 -3.24 9.30 19.81
N ILE A 30 -2.10 9.82 20.27
CA ILE A 30 -1.48 9.39 21.53
C ILE A 30 -2.45 9.45 22.73
N LYS A 31 -3.41 10.38 22.73
CA LYS A 31 -4.43 10.49 23.78
C LYS A 31 -5.51 9.41 23.73
N LEU A 32 -5.74 8.82 22.56
CA LEU A 32 -6.79 7.81 22.31
C LEU A 32 -6.28 6.38 22.51
N PHE A 33 -4.97 6.17 22.42
CA PHE A 33 -4.37 4.85 22.33
C PHE A 33 -3.44 4.55 23.50
N VAL A 34 -3.66 3.41 24.15
CA VAL A 34 -2.77 2.90 25.22
C VAL A 34 -1.45 2.38 24.63
N THR A 35 -1.47 1.92 23.38
CA THR A 35 -0.31 1.35 22.70
C THR A 35 0.24 2.31 21.66
N ARG A 36 1.55 2.19 21.37
CA ARG A 36 2.18 2.96 20.29
C ARG A 36 1.53 2.60 18.95
N VAL A 37 1.02 3.63 18.28
CA VAL A 37 0.46 3.55 16.93
C VAL A 37 1.49 4.09 15.94
N TYR A 38 1.66 3.36 14.84
CA TYR A 38 2.43 3.75 13.67
C TYR A 38 1.45 4.17 12.58
N MET A 39 1.84 5.15 11.77
CA MET A 39 0.99 5.73 10.74
C MET A 39 1.66 5.69 9.35
N ALA A 40 0.83 5.55 8.32
CA ALA A 40 1.18 5.85 6.95
C ALA A 40 0.06 6.70 6.31
N ILE A 41 0.42 7.57 5.36
CA ILE A 41 -0.52 8.39 4.59
C ILE A 41 -0.27 8.12 3.12
N ILE A 42 -1.32 7.71 2.42
CA ILE A 42 -1.24 7.18 1.06
C ILE A 42 -2.36 7.79 0.22
N SER A 43 -2.03 8.19 -1.00
CA SER A 43 -2.98 8.76 -1.95
C SER A 43 -3.89 7.69 -2.57
N GLU A 44 -4.92 8.13 -3.30
CA GLU A 44 -5.81 7.24 -4.06
C GLU A 44 -5.07 6.42 -5.14
N GLU A 45 -3.97 6.94 -5.68
CA GLU A 45 -3.11 6.26 -6.65
C GLU A 45 -2.11 5.29 -5.99
N GLY A 46 -2.17 5.11 -4.67
CA GLY A 46 -1.24 4.24 -3.93
C GLY A 46 0.13 4.87 -3.69
N THR A 47 0.30 6.18 -3.89
CA THR A 47 1.55 6.90 -3.61
C THR A 47 1.71 7.11 -2.12
N VAL A 48 2.85 6.69 -1.56
CA VAL A 48 3.14 6.85 -0.13
C VAL A 48 3.71 8.25 0.11
N HIS A 49 2.95 9.10 0.80
CA HIS A 49 3.40 10.43 1.22
C HIS A 49 4.11 10.41 2.57
N TYR A 50 3.70 9.50 3.44
CA TYR A 50 4.29 9.33 4.76
C TYR A 50 4.24 7.89 5.22
N VAL A 51 5.30 7.43 5.90
CA VAL A 51 5.33 6.11 6.54
C VAL A 51 6.23 6.11 7.79
N ASP A 52 5.72 5.55 8.88
CA ASP A 52 6.50 5.22 10.07
C ASP A 52 7.31 3.92 9.88
N SER A 53 8.41 3.97 9.14
CA SER A 53 9.37 2.86 9.05
C SER A 53 10.06 2.60 10.40
N PRO A 54 10.39 1.34 10.74
CA PRO A 54 10.27 0.12 9.92
C PRO A 54 8.93 -0.63 10.11
N ALA A 55 7.96 -0.05 10.82
CA ALA A 55 6.76 -0.79 11.23
C ALA A 55 5.87 -1.25 10.06
N PHE A 56 6.01 -0.59 8.90
CA PHE A 56 5.23 -0.84 7.70
C PHE A 56 5.97 -1.61 6.60
N ASP A 57 7.28 -1.83 6.72
CA ASP A 57 8.10 -2.34 5.59
C ASP A 57 7.58 -3.67 5.03
N GLN A 58 7.09 -4.57 5.91
CA GLN A 58 6.52 -5.86 5.51
C GLN A 58 5.09 -5.78 4.95
N TYR A 59 4.41 -4.64 5.11
CA TYR A 59 3.02 -4.44 4.72
C TYR A 59 2.86 -3.47 3.54
N LEU A 60 3.88 -2.66 3.20
CA LEU A 60 3.77 -1.60 2.19
C LEU A 60 3.19 -2.09 0.87
N TYR A 61 3.72 -3.21 0.34
CA TYR A 61 3.21 -3.80 -0.91
C TYR A 61 1.72 -4.12 -0.82
N PHE A 62 1.30 -4.76 0.28
CA PHE A 62 -0.10 -5.09 0.51
C PHE A 62 -0.97 -3.83 0.63
N ILE A 63 -0.49 -2.83 1.36
CA ILE A 63 -1.25 -1.60 1.61
C ILE A 63 -1.52 -0.86 0.30
N GLN A 64 -0.51 -0.73 -0.56
CA GLN A 64 -0.65 -0.09 -1.87
C GLN A 64 -1.62 -0.87 -2.76
N ASP A 65 -1.46 -2.20 -2.86
CA ASP A 65 -2.35 -3.06 -3.64
C ASP A 65 -3.81 -3.00 -3.14
N TYR A 66 -4.00 -3.02 -1.82
CA TYR A 66 -5.32 -2.90 -1.20
C TYR A 66 -5.99 -1.56 -1.54
N ILE A 67 -5.25 -0.45 -1.45
CA ILE A 67 -5.77 0.88 -1.78
C ILE A 67 -6.18 0.94 -3.25
N LEU A 68 -5.31 0.53 -4.17
CA LEU A 68 -5.62 0.52 -5.61
C LEU A 68 -6.89 -0.26 -5.96
N GLN A 69 -7.14 -1.37 -5.26
CA GLN A 69 -8.31 -2.21 -5.51
C GLN A 69 -9.59 -1.74 -4.80
N ASN A 70 -9.47 -1.08 -3.64
CA ASN A 70 -10.61 -0.85 -2.75
C ASN A 70 -10.92 0.64 -2.52
N PHE A 71 -10.08 1.58 -2.96
CA PHE A 71 -10.24 3.00 -2.63
C PHE A 71 -11.61 3.55 -3.03
N ASN A 72 -12.09 3.21 -4.22
CA ASN A 72 -13.39 3.65 -4.73
C ASN A 72 -14.59 3.00 -4.02
N ASN A 73 -14.37 1.85 -3.36
CA ASN A 73 -15.41 1.14 -2.61
C ASN A 73 -15.59 1.69 -1.19
N LEU A 74 -14.66 2.52 -0.71
CA LEU A 74 -14.71 3.16 0.60
C LEU A 74 -15.36 4.54 0.50
N GLN A 75 -16.26 4.86 1.42
CA GLN A 75 -16.76 6.22 1.57
C GLN A 75 -15.82 7.03 2.47
N VAL A 76 -15.78 8.35 2.28
CA VAL A 76 -15.06 9.24 3.22
C VAL A 76 -15.72 9.11 4.58
N GLY A 77 -14.93 8.80 5.62
CA GLY A 77 -15.48 8.45 6.93
C GLY A 77 -15.46 6.95 7.24
N ASP A 78 -15.19 6.09 6.24
CA ASP A 78 -15.13 4.65 6.45
C ASP A 78 -13.78 4.18 7.00
N ALA A 79 -13.85 3.03 7.65
CA ALA A 79 -12.70 2.31 8.17
C ALA A 79 -12.80 0.83 7.81
N THR A 80 -11.70 0.21 7.40
CA THR A 80 -11.62 -1.24 7.15
C THR A 80 -10.42 -1.88 7.83
N ILE A 81 -10.57 -3.15 8.20
CA ILE A 81 -9.53 -4.00 8.77
C ILE A 81 -9.47 -5.25 7.90
N PRO A 82 -8.58 -5.31 6.90
CA PRO A 82 -8.59 -6.38 5.91
C PRO A 82 -8.16 -7.75 6.46
N PHE A 83 -7.47 -7.78 7.61
CA PHE A 83 -6.95 -9.02 8.20
C PHE A 83 -7.36 -9.21 9.65
N GLY A 84 -7.95 -10.37 9.95
CA GLY A 84 -8.05 -10.86 11.32
C GLY A 84 -6.66 -11.19 11.88
N GLY A 85 -6.34 -10.66 13.06
CA GLY A 85 -5.09 -10.96 13.77
C GLY A 85 -3.92 -10.03 13.46
N ILE A 86 -4.04 -9.14 12.48
CA ILE A 86 -3.09 -8.04 12.25
C ILE A 86 -3.80 -6.73 12.62
N SER A 87 -3.20 -5.96 13.51
CA SER A 87 -3.74 -4.66 13.90
C SER A 87 -3.32 -3.60 12.90
N LEU A 88 -3.92 -3.69 11.72
CA LEU A 88 -3.76 -2.79 10.58
C LEU A 88 -5.14 -2.30 10.14
N ALA A 89 -5.38 -1.00 10.22
CA ALA A 89 -6.67 -0.40 9.88
C ALA A 89 -6.47 0.73 8.87
N PHE A 90 -7.37 0.79 7.89
CA PHE A 90 -7.38 1.75 6.80
C PHE A 90 -8.53 2.72 7.04
N PHE A 91 -8.27 4.02 6.98
CA PHE A 91 -9.25 5.08 7.20
C PHE A 91 -9.26 5.99 5.98
N LYS A 92 -10.36 5.98 5.22
CA LYS A 92 -10.53 6.94 4.12
C LYS A 92 -10.95 8.28 4.72
N VAL A 93 -9.95 9.13 4.92
CA VAL A 93 -10.13 10.42 5.60
C VAL A 93 -10.60 11.50 4.64
N SER A 94 -10.34 11.33 3.35
CA SER A 94 -10.70 12.31 2.33
C SER A 94 -10.90 11.64 0.96
N PRO A 95 -11.43 12.35 -0.05
CA PRO A 95 -11.58 11.82 -1.41
C PRO A 95 -10.26 11.43 -2.07
N LYS A 96 -9.11 11.91 -1.57
CA LYS A 96 -7.78 11.67 -2.17
C LYS A 96 -6.84 10.86 -1.31
N ALA A 97 -7.22 10.52 -0.08
CA ALA A 97 -6.27 10.03 0.92
C ALA A 97 -6.83 8.93 1.83
N VAL A 98 -5.96 7.98 2.13
CA VAL A 98 -6.14 6.98 3.19
C VAL A 98 -5.04 7.17 4.24
N ILE A 99 -5.46 7.23 5.50
CA ILE A 99 -4.56 7.05 6.65
C ILE A 99 -4.59 5.58 7.03
N VAL A 100 -3.41 4.97 7.13
CA VAL A 100 -3.25 3.59 7.58
C VAL A 100 -2.61 3.60 8.95
N LEU A 101 -3.26 2.96 9.92
CA LEU A 101 -2.75 2.82 11.28
C LEU A 101 -2.34 1.38 11.56
N HIS A 102 -1.20 1.21 12.20
CA HIS A 102 -0.71 -0.08 12.66
C HIS A 102 -0.35 0.00 14.15
N SER A 103 -0.70 -1.02 14.94
CA SER A 103 -0.29 -1.13 16.34
C SER A 103 0.06 -2.57 16.71
N LYS A 104 0.66 -2.77 17.88
CA LYS A 104 0.84 -4.10 18.47
C LYS A 104 -0.34 -4.52 19.37
N GLY A 105 -1.29 -3.61 19.61
CA GLY A 105 -2.46 -3.85 20.47
C GLY A 105 -3.61 -4.52 19.71
N PRO A 106 -4.79 -4.68 20.33
CA PRO A 106 -5.99 -5.17 19.64
C PRO A 106 -6.44 -4.25 18.50
N SER A 107 -6.81 -4.82 17.35
CA SER A 107 -7.25 -4.07 16.17
C SER A 107 -8.46 -3.18 16.43
N GLY A 108 -9.36 -3.58 17.35
CA GLY A 108 -10.52 -2.80 17.75
C GLY A 108 -10.16 -1.43 18.36
N GLN A 109 -8.99 -1.27 18.97
CA GLN A 109 -8.55 0.03 19.46
C GLN A 109 -8.38 1.02 18.31
N LEU A 110 -7.88 0.57 17.15
CA LEU A 110 -7.62 1.42 15.98
C LEU A 110 -8.89 2.15 15.52
N LEU A 111 -10.05 1.53 15.69
CA LEU A 111 -11.34 2.12 15.32
C LEU A 111 -11.70 3.37 16.15
N ALA A 112 -11.10 3.58 17.33
CA ALA A 112 -11.27 4.81 18.11
C ALA A 112 -10.81 6.06 17.33
N PHE A 113 -9.89 5.90 16.37
CA PHE A 113 -9.46 6.99 15.50
C PHE A 113 -10.60 7.56 14.64
N LYS A 114 -11.63 6.76 14.34
CA LYS A 114 -12.79 7.19 13.55
C LYS A 114 -13.47 8.44 14.12
N ALA A 115 -13.46 8.62 15.45
CA ALA A 115 -14.07 9.75 16.12
C ALA A 115 -13.33 11.09 15.90
N VAL A 116 -12.05 11.05 15.53
CA VAL A 116 -11.22 12.26 15.36
C VAL A 116 -10.73 12.48 13.94
N MET A 117 -10.84 11.48 13.06
CA MET A 117 -10.22 11.52 11.74
C MET A 117 -10.81 12.59 10.81
N LEU A 118 -12.13 12.85 10.90
CA LEU A 118 -12.80 13.83 10.03
C LEU A 118 -12.28 15.27 10.23
N LYS A 119 -11.69 15.57 11.40
CA LYS A 119 -11.08 16.89 11.67
C LYS A 119 -9.85 17.16 10.79
N TRP A 120 -9.28 16.12 10.20
CA TRP A 120 -8.08 16.19 9.38
C TRP A 120 -8.36 16.10 7.87
N ALA A 121 -9.61 15.82 7.48
CA ALA A 121 -9.99 15.59 6.09
C ALA A 121 -9.59 16.76 5.17
N SER A 122 -10.01 17.99 5.52
CA SER A 122 -9.73 19.20 4.73
C SER A 122 -8.23 19.50 4.62
N ARG A 123 -7.50 19.43 5.73
CA ARG A 123 -6.05 19.72 5.77
C ARG A 123 -5.24 18.72 4.94
N ILE A 124 -5.64 17.44 4.95
CA ILE A 124 -4.97 16.41 4.14
C ILE A 124 -5.27 16.59 2.66
N ASP A 125 -6.51 16.94 2.30
CA ASP A 125 -6.87 17.24 0.91
C ASP A 125 -6.10 18.43 0.34
N GLU A 126 -5.87 19.48 1.13
CA GLU A 126 -5.06 20.63 0.70
C GLU A 126 -3.61 20.23 0.41
N LEU A 127 -3.00 19.40 1.27
CA LEU A 127 -1.63 18.93 1.06
C LEU A 127 -1.47 18.04 -0.18
N ILE A 128 -2.46 17.18 -0.45
CA ILE A 128 -2.43 16.25 -1.58
C ILE A 128 -2.89 16.96 -2.86
N GLY A 129 -3.88 17.83 -2.78
CA GLY A 129 -4.44 18.57 -3.92
C GLY A 129 -3.52 19.66 -4.48
N ASN A 130 -2.58 20.18 -3.69
CA ASN A 130 -1.58 21.13 -4.19
C ASN A 130 -0.45 20.48 -5.01
N ILE A 131 -0.45 19.16 -5.19
CA ILE A 131 0.60 18.45 -5.94
C ILE A 131 0.56 18.80 -7.44
N ASP A 132 -0.62 19.06 -8.01
CA ASP A 132 -0.75 19.43 -9.43
C ASP A 132 -0.48 20.92 -9.71
N LYS A 133 -0.42 21.76 -8.67
CA LYS A 133 -0.19 23.21 -8.80
C LYS A 133 1.24 23.65 -8.47
N ILE A 134 2.07 22.76 -7.92
CA ILE A 134 3.50 23.00 -7.84
C ILE A 134 4.08 22.65 -9.21
N ILE A 135 3.99 23.62 -10.11
CA ILE A 135 4.61 23.59 -11.44
C ILE A 135 6.05 23.08 -11.23
N PRO A 136 6.47 21.95 -11.83
CA PRO A 136 7.88 21.56 -11.81
C PRO A 136 8.67 22.76 -12.33
N PRO A 137 9.78 23.18 -11.70
CA PRO A 137 10.48 24.43 -12.05
C PRO A 137 10.63 24.48 -13.56
N SER A 138 9.81 25.33 -14.18
CA SER A 138 9.79 25.45 -15.61
C SER A 138 11.19 25.91 -15.98
N LYS A 139 11.83 25.12 -16.82
CA LYS A 139 13.02 25.50 -17.57
C LYS A 139 12.87 26.99 -17.97
N PRO A 140 13.88 27.84 -17.77
CA PRO A 140 13.75 29.28 -17.98
C PRO A 140 13.13 29.57 -19.36
N PRO A 141 12.22 30.55 -19.44
CA PRO A 141 11.41 30.77 -20.63
C PRO A 141 12.29 31.18 -21.81
N ASP A 142 12.26 30.38 -22.88
CA ASP A 142 12.60 30.88 -24.21
C ASP A 142 11.42 31.75 -24.67
N ILE A 143 11.70 33.05 -24.72
CA ILE A 143 10.83 34.09 -25.21
C ILE A 143 10.76 33.92 -26.72
N ASN A 144 9.60 33.53 -27.26
CA ASN A 144 9.02 33.97 -28.55
C ASN A 144 7.98 32.95 -29.05
N GLU A 145 6.69 33.30 -28.97
CA GLU A 145 5.76 33.30 -30.12
C GLU A 145 4.30 33.34 -29.63
N THR A 146 3.71 34.52 -29.80
CA THR A 146 2.29 34.80 -29.62
C THR A 146 1.52 34.20 -30.80
N THR A 147 0.73 33.15 -30.58
CA THR A 147 -0.26 32.68 -31.57
C THR A 147 -1.66 32.73 -30.95
N PRO A 148 -2.68 33.32 -31.61
CA PRO A 148 -4.03 33.41 -31.08
C PRO A 148 -4.77 32.07 -31.14
N LEU A 149 -5.43 31.71 -30.04
CA LEU A 149 -6.25 30.51 -29.91
C LEU A 149 -7.47 30.52 -30.86
N PRO A 150 -7.75 29.40 -31.55
CA PRO A 150 -8.98 29.22 -32.32
C PRO A 150 -10.18 28.93 -31.39
N LYS A 151 -11.33 29.51 -31.74
CA LYS A 151 -12.61 29.29 -31.06
C LYS A 151 -13.03 27.80 -31.12
N PRO A 152 -13.51 27.21 -30.02
CA PRO A 152 -13.94 25.81 -29.99
C PRO A 152 -15.21 25.62 -30.82
N LYS A 153 -15.16 24.68 -31.78
CA LYS A 153 -16.35 24.16 -32.46
C LYS A 153 -17.15 23.31 -31.48
N LEU A 154 -18.46 23.57 -31.42
CA LEU A 154 -19.45 22.77 -30.71
C LEU A 154 -19.43 21.35 -31.29
N VAL A 155 -19.07 20.37 -30.48
CA VAL A 155 -19.09 18.95 -30.86
C VAL A 155 -20.48 18.40 -30.53
N GLU A 156 -21.15 17.87 -31.55
CA GLU A 156 -22.45 17.21 -31.42
C GLU A 156 -22.34 15.93 -30.56
N PRO A 157 -23.41 15.54 -29.84
CA PRO A 157 -23.39 14.38 -28.96
C PRO A 157 -23.16 13.08 -29.74
N PRO A 158 -22.30 12.18 -29.24
CA PRO A 158 -22.01 10.90 -29.90
C PRO A 158 -23.21 9.96 -29.82
N ASP A 159 -23.57 9.43 -30.98
CA ASP A 159 -24.58 8.40 -31.21
C ASP A 159 -24.18 7.09 -30.50
N THR A 160 -24.99 6.65 -29.55
CA THR A 160 -24.75 5.54 -28.61
C THR A 160 -25.04 4.14 -29.18
N SER A 161 -24.90 3.96 -30.48
CA SER A 161 -25.34 2.74 -31.19
C SER A 161 -24.19 1.86 -31.70
N LYS A 162 -23.12 1.65 -30.90
CA LYS A 162 -22.13 0.56 -31.09
C LYS A 162 -21.42 0.24 -29.77
N ILE A 163 -21.88 -0.80 -29.09
CA ILE A 163 -21.15 -1.41 -27.97
C ILE A 163 -20.08 -2.32 -28.61
N GLU A 164 -18.84 -1.81 -28.69
CA GLU A 164 -17.67 -2.63 -28.99
C GLU A 164 -17.37 -3.52 -27.78
N LEU A 165 -17.49 -4.83 -28.01
CA LEU A 165 -17.09 -5.87 -27.09
C LEU A 165 -15.57 -5.73 -26.86
N PHE A 166 -15.19 -5.13 -25.74
CA PHE A 166 -13.80 -5.04 -25.31
C PHE A 166 -13.26 -6.46 -25.08
N GLU A 167 -12.51 -6.99 -26.04
CA GLU A 167 -11.74 -8.22 -25.88
C GLU A 167 -10.76 -8.02 -24.71
N GLU A 168 -10.85 -8.91 -23.72
CA GLU A 168 -9.93 -8.94 -22.59
C GLU A 168 -8.50 -9.02 -23.14
N PRO A 169 -7.60 -8.06 -22.80
CA PRO A 169 -6.27 -8.04 -23.39
C PRO A 169 -5.54 -9.33 -23.00
N GLU A 170 -5.27 -10.17 -24.00
CA GLU A 170 -4.51 -11.41 -23.85
C GLU A 170 -3.21 -11.10 -23.10
N LYS A 171 -3.12 -11.60 -21.85
CA LYS A 171 -1.94 -11.41 -20.99
C LYS A 171 -0.73 -11.98 -21.72
N LYS A 172 0.06 -11.11 -22.34
CA LYS A 172 1.34 -11.47 -22.95
C LYS A 172 2.15 -12.28 -21.94
N PRO A 173 2.63 -13.49 -22.31
CA PRO A 173 3.34 -14.36 -21.38
C PRO A 173 4.60 -13.65 -20.89
N VAL A 174 4.60 -13.29 -19.60
CA VAL A 174 5.76 -12.66 -18.97
C VAL A 174 6.92 -13.66 -19.01
N LEU A 175 7.93 -13.37 -19.84
CA LEU A 175 9.17 -14.13 -19.91
C LEU A 175 9.89 -14.05 -18.56
N LYS A 176 9.61 -15.00 -17.67
CA LYS A 176 10.27 -15.14 -16.37
C LYS A 176 11.77 -15.39 -16.63
N LYS A 177 12.61 -14.38 -16.37
CA LYS A 177 14.08 -14.53 -16.36
C LYS A 177 14.42 -15.65 -15.37
N ARG A 178 14.84 -16.81 -15.87
CA ARG A 178 15.22 -17.97 -15.04
C ARG A 178 16.58 -17.68 -14.45
N THR A 179 16.61 -17.13 -13.24
CA THR A 179 17.80 -17.24 -12.39
C THR A 179 17.94 -18.73 -12.05
N GLY A 180 19.01 -19.39 -12.51
CA GLY A 180 19.24 -20.83 -12.33
C GLY A 180 19.41 -21.31 -10.87
N VAL A 181 19.09 -20.46 -9.88
CA VAL A 181 19.18 -20.75 -8.46
C VAL A 181 17.78 -21.04 -7.93
N TYR A 182 17.51 -22.30 -7.61
CA TYR A 182 16.26 -22.73 -7.01
C TYR A 182 16.41 -22.95 -5.50
N ARG A 183 15.38 -22.56 -4.75
CA ARG A 183 15.28 -22.81 -3.31
C ARG A 183 14.29 -23.95 -3.09
N ILE A 184 14.72 -24.98 -2.38
CA ILE A 184 13.93 -26.20 -2.14
C ILE A 184 13.78 -26.44 -0.64
N PRO A 185 12.56 -26.46 -0.10
CA PRO A 185 12.31 -26.82 1.28
C PRO A 185 12.39 -28.34 1.49
N ILE A 186 13.10 -28.74 2.55
CA ILE A 186 13.27 -30.14 2.98
C ILE A 186 12.75 -30.28 4.41
N LEU A 187 11.82 -31.20 4.63
CA LEU A 187 11.30 -31.51 5.96
C LEU A 187 12.38 -32.24 6.80
N LYS A 188 12.71 -31.70 7.97
CA LYS A 188 13.68 -32.30 8.92
C LYS A 188 13.03 -33.26 9.92
N LYS A 189 11.87 -32.87 10.45
CA LYS A 189 11.16 -33.62 11.50
C LYS A 189 9.94 -34.31 10.90
N LYS A 190 9.74 -35.58 11.21
CA LYS A 190 8.48 -36.26 10.89
C LYS A 190 7.36 -35.64 11.72
N LEU A 191 6.23 -35.37 11.08
CA LEU A 191 5.02 -34.86 11.73
C LEU A 191 4.53 -35.92 12.73
N THR A 192 4.51 -35.59 14.01
CA THR A 192 4.09 -36.50 15.08
C THR A 192 2.57 -36.50 15.29
N GLY A 193 1.81 -35.72 14.49
CA GLY A 193 0.36 -35.56 14.60
C GLY A 193 -0.11 -34.76 15.83
N LYS A 194 0.76 -34.49 16.80
CA LYS A 194 0.46 -33.69 18.00
C LYS A 194 0.37 -32.19 17.71
N GLU A 195 0.97 -31.75 16.62
CA GLU A 195 1.10 -30.34 16.26
C GLU A 195 -0.11 -29.91 15.43
N LYS A 196 -0.85 -28.91 15.91
CA LYS A 196 -1.98 -28.34 15.19
C LYS A 196 -1.47 -27.27 14.22
N PHE A 197 -1.45 -27.58 12.94
CA PHE A 197 -1.13 -26.63 11.87
C PHE A 197 -2.40 -26.24 11.10
N PRO A 198 -2.49 -25.01 10.56
CA PRO A 198 -3.53 -24.65 9.60
C PRO A 198 -3.51 -25.59 8.39
N LEU A 199 -4.69 -25.83 7.79
CA LEU A 199 -4.83 -26.73 6.64
C LEU A 199 -3.93 -26.35 5.46
N GLU A 200 -3.74 -25.05 5.22
CA GLU A 200 -2.83 -24.55 4.17
C GLU A 200 -1.37 -24.95 4.44
N THR A 201 -0.93 -24.85 5.69
CA THR A 201 0.42 -25.24 6.11
C THR A 201 0.61 -26.75 5.97
N ILE A 202 -0.41 -27.56 6.29
CA ILE A 202 -0.37 -29.01 6.12
C ILE A 202 -0.21 -29.37 4.63
N LYS A 203 -1.02 -28.76 3.76
CA LYS A 203 -0.89 -28.94 2.29
C LYS A 203 0.49 -28.53 1.80
N PHE A 204 1.01 -27.39 2.25
CA PHE A 204 2.37 -26.95 1.92
C PHE A 204 3.44 -27.96 2.34
N MET A 205 3.34 -28.50 3.56
CA MET A 205 4.31 -29.46 4.10
C MET A 205 4.35 -30.78 3.32
N GLN A 206 3.24 -31.21 2.70
CA GLN A 206 3.21 -32.41 1.84
C GLN A 206 4.14 -32.28 0.62
N TYR A 207 4.39 -31.06 0.15
CA TYR A 207 5.28 -30.80 -0.99
C TYR A 207 6.73 -30.49 -0.58
N CYS A 208 7.05 -30.48 0.73
CA CYS A 208 8.40 -30.23 1.26
C CYS A 208 9.28 -31.49 1.27
N ASN A 209 9.25 -32.24 0.17
CA ASN A 209 9.94 -33.52 0.00
C ASN A 209 11.39 -33.39 -0.49
N GLY A 210 11.89 -32.16 -0.69
CA GLY A 210 13.22 -31.92 -1.23
C GLY A 210 13.35 -32.02 -2.75
N THR A 211 12.24 -32.12 -3.48
CA THR A 211 12.22 -32.13 -4.95
C THR A 211 11.54 -30.89 -5.55
N SER A 212 10.47 -30.40 -4.92
CA SER A 212 9.70 -29.26 -5.45
C SER A 212 10.29 -27.91 -5.05
N SER A 213 10.42 -26.99 -6.02
CA SER A 213 10.87 -25.61 -5.76
C SER A 213 9.78 -24.78 -5.07
N ILE A 214 10.15 -23.65 -4.45
CA ILE A 214 9.18 -22.72 -3.85
C ILE A 214 8.14 -22.28 -4.89
N GLU A 215 8.58 -22.03 -6.12
CA GLU A 215 7.72 -21.61 -7.23
C GLU A 215 6.73 -22.71 -7.62
N GLU A 216 7.19 -23.96 -7.75
CA GLU A 216 6.33 -25.11 -8.05
C GLU A 216 5.33 -25.37 -6.93
N ILE A 217 5.74 -25.19 -5.67
CA ILE A 217 4.85 -25.36 -4.52
C ILE A 217 3.76 -24.27 -4.52
N ALA A 218 4.12 -23.01 -4.79
CA ALA A 218 3.16 -21.92 -4.90
C ALA A 218 2.11 -22.21 -5.99
N GLU A 219 2.55 -22.68 -7.15
CA GLU A 219 1.68 -23.05 -8.27
C GLU A 219 0.77 -24.25 -7.91
N LYS A 220 1.31 -25.33 -7.34
CA LYS A 220 0.53 -26.53 -6.95
C LYS A 220 -0.48 -26.29 -5.83
N THR A 221 -0.14 -25.40 -4.89
CA THR A 221 -1.02 -25.11 -3.74
C THR A 221 -2.02 -23.98 -4.03
N ASN A 222 -1.88 -23.29 -5.16
CA ASN A 222 -2.61 -22.06 -5.49
C ASN A 222 -2.47 -21.00 -4.39
N VAL A 223 -1.30 -20.93 -3.75
CA VAL A 223 -0.99 -19.97 -2.68
C VAL A 223 -0.01 -18.93 -3.23
N PRO A 224 -0.24 -17.62 -3.01
CA PRO A 224 0.68 -16.58 -3.44
C PRO A 224 2.10 -16.81 -2.91
N ARG A 225 3.10 -16.60 -3.77
CA ARG A 225 4.53 -16.82 -3.45
C ARG A 225 4.97 -16.15 -2.15
N LEU A 226 4.50 -14.93 -1.89
CA LEU A 226 4.78 -14.19 -0.65
C LEU A 226 4.29 -14.95 0.59
N LYS A 227 3.08 -15.51 0.54
CA LYS A 227 2.51 -16.29 1.65
C LYS A 227 3.28 -17.60 1.86
N VAL A 228 3.71 -18.24 0.78
CA VAL A 228 4.59 -19.42 0.83
C VAL A 228 5.92 -19.09 1.54
N ASP A 229 6.56 -17.97 1.18
CA ASP A 229 7.80 -17.51 1.82
C ASP A 229 7.61 -17.26 3.33
N ILE A 230 6.46 -16.70 3.75
CA ILE A 230 6.12 -16.50 5.17
C ILE A 230 6.01 -17.84 5.90
N ILE A 231 5.25 -18.80 5.35
CA ILE A 231 5.08 -20.15 5.93
C ILE A 231 6.44 -20.84 6.08
N ILE A 232 7.31 -20.72 5.07
CA ILE A 232 8.67 -21.30 5.11
C ILE A 232 9.47 -20.69 6.26
N ARG A 233 9.47 -19.37 6.43
CA ARG A 233 10.20 -18.70 7.52
C ARG A 233 9.72 -19.16 8.89
N GLU A 234 8.40 -19.29 9.08
CA GLU A 234 7.82 -19.79 10.33
C GLU A 234 8.23 -21.23 10.63
N LEU A 235 8.18 -22.11 9.63
CA LEU A 235 8.55 -23.52 9.79
C LEU A 235 10.06 -23.72 9.99
N ILE A 236 10.90 -22.87 9.40
CA ILE A 236 12.34 -22.84 9.68
C ILE A 236 12.60 -22.40 11.12
N LYS A 237 11.93 -21.33 11.59
CA LYS A 237 12.06 -20.83 12.96
C LYS A 237 11.70 -21.90 14.00
N LYS A 238 10.68 -22.71 13.70
CA LYS A 238 10.25 -23.85 14.53
C LYS A 238 11.12 -25.11 14.33
N GLY A 239 12.03 -25.11 13.34
CA GLY A 239 12.95 -26.21 13.07
C GLY A 239 12.36 -27.41 12.32
N TYR A 240 11.20 -27.25 11.67
CA TYR A 240 10.58 -28.32 10.87
C TYR A 240 11.20 -28.45 9.48
N ILE A 241 11.67 -27.36 8.89
CA ILE A 241 12.15 -27.31 7.49
C ILE A 241 13.58 -26.77 7.42
N LYS A 242 14.36 -27.25 6.45
CA LYS A 242 15.62 -26.66 5.97
C LYS A 242 15.45 -26.21 4.52
N LEU A 243 16.01 -25.05 4.16
CA LEU A 243 16.14 -24.65 2.76
C LEU A 243 17.46 -25.17 2.18
N LYS A 244 17.39 -25.86 1.04
CA LYS A 244 18.54 -26.22 0.20
C LYS A 244 18.52 -25.37 -1.06
N ARG A 245 19.67 -24.81 -1.44
CA ARG A 245 19.84 -24.12 -2.72
C ARG A 245 20.39 -25.12 -3.74
N ILE A 246 19.79 -25.15 -4.93
CA ILE A 246 20.24 -25.97 -6.04
C ILE A 246 20.47 -25.07 -7.25
N LEU A 247 21.62 -25.23 -7.88
CA LEU A 247 21.93 -24.65 -9.17
C LEU A 247 21.49 -25.65 -10.24
N ARG A 248 20.53 -25.27 -11.08
CA ARG A 248 20.13 -26.07 -12.24
C ARG A 248 20.75 -25.40 -13.45
N SER A 249 21.79 -26.03 -13.98
CA SER A 249 22.44 -25.66 -15.24
C SER A 249 21.51 -25.91 -16.42
#